data_AF-A0A941AM02-F1
#
_entry.id   AF-A0A941AM02-F1
#
_cell.length_a   1.000
_cell.length_b   1.000
_cell.length_c   1.000
_cell.angle_alpha   90.00
_cell.angle_beta   90.00
_cell.angle_gamma   90.00
#
_symmetry.space_group_name_H-M   'P 1'
#
loop_
_entity.id
_entity.type
_entity.pdbx_description
1 polymer ?
#
loop_
_entity_poly.entity_id
_entity_poly.type
_entity_poly.pdbx_seq_one_letter_code
_entity_poly.pdbx_strand_id
1 'polypeptide(L)'
;VIALLRKGRWSIAKFALDALRGKHVASRHVLIRESPSLFVRCPIPSACQVDGEYLGPLPVRFSVTDALLQVIVPAEFPAPEKPAQALE
;
A
#
# COMPACT_ATOMS: atom_id res chain seq x y z
N VAL A 1 -3.57 2.73 1.60
CA VAL A 1 -3.24 3.69 0.53
C VAL A 1 -1.99 4.45 0.90
N ILE A 2 -0.98 4.41 0.03
CA ILE A 2 0.17 5.31 0.08
C ILE A 2 0.14 6.10 -1.24
N ALA A 3 0.11 7.42 -1.16
CA ALA A 3 0.03 8.27 -2.35
C ALA A 3 1.02 9.45 -2.27
N LEU A 4 1.69 9.73 -3.40
CA LEU A 4 2.56 10.89 -3.55
C LEU A 4 1.75 12.11 -3.97
N LEU A 5 1.71 13.12 -3.10
CA LEU A 5 0.93 14.33 -3.30
C LEU A 5 1.62 15.33 -4.24
N ARG A 6 2.96 15.34 -4.26
CA ARG A 6 3.75 16.28 -5.08
C ARG A 6 4.36 15.58 -6.28
N LYS A 7 3.99 16.05 -7.47
CA LYS A 7 4.53 15.59 -8.76
C LYS A 7 5.85 16.32 -9.08
N GLY A 8 6.60 15.80 -10.06
CA GLY A 8 7.81 16.43 -10.59
C GLY A 8 9.11 15.70 -10.24
N ARG A 9 10.12 15.83 -11.12
CA ARG A 9 11.38 15.05 -11.08
C ARG A 9 12.11 15.18 -9.74
N TRP A 10 12.22 16.40 -9.21
CA TRP A 10 12.85 16.66 -7.90
C TRP A 10 12.07 16.09 -6.72
N SER A 11 10.74 16.16 -6.77
CA SER A 11 9.87 15.61 -5.73
C SER A 11 10.01 14.08 -5.67
N ILE A 12 10.03 13.43 -6.84
CA ILE A 12 10.21 11.98 -6.98
C ILE A 12 11.60 11.57 -6.50
N ALA A 13 12.66 12.27 -6.94
CA ALA A 13 14.02 11.97 -6.52
C ALA A 13 14.22 12.10 -5.01
N LYS A 14 13.68 13.17 -4.40
CA LYS A 14 13.69 13.34 -2.95
C LYS A 14 12.94 12.21 -2.24
N PHE A 15 11.74 11.86 -2.70
CA PHE A 15 10.98 10.75 -2.12
C PHE A 15 11.76 9.43 -2.20
N ALA A 16 12.40 9.14 -3.33
CA ALA A 16 13.22 7.93 -3.49
C ALA A 16 14.37 7.91 -2.47
N LEU A 17 15.06 9.05 -2.28
CA LEU A 17 16.13 9.16 -1.27
C LEU A 17 15.60 8.99 0.15
N ASP A 18 14.44 9.59 0.47
CA ASP A 18 13.80 9.45 1.77
C ASP A 18 13.31 8.00 2.00
N ALA A 19 12.90 7.29 0.95
CA ALA A 19 12.49 5.89 1.00
C ALA A 19 13.68 4.97 1.30
N LEU A 20 14.81 5.16 0.60
CA LEU A 20 16.06 4.44 0.87
C LEU A 20 16.58 4.65 2.30
N ARG A 21 16.27 5.80 2.91
CA ARG A 21 16.63 6.14 4.30
C ARG A 21 15.57 5.74 5.33
N GLY A 22 14.46 5.12 4.91
CA GLY A 22 13.35 4.76 5.80
C GLY A 22 12.54 5.93 6.36
N LYS A 23 12.69 7.15 5.82
CA LYS A 23 12.05 8.39 6.32
C LYS A 23 10.84 8.84 5.51
N HIS A 24 10.51 8.15 4.42
CA HIS A 24 9.47 8.55 3.47
C HIS A 24 8.08 8.69 4.09
N VAL A 25 7.73 7.86 5.08
CA VAL A 25 6.43 7.88 5.79
C VAL A 25 6.21 9.21 6.50
N ALA A 26 7.27 9.86 7.00
CA ALA A 26 7.20 11.14 7.71
C ALA A 26 7.07 12.36 6.78
N SER A 27 7.13 12.16 5.46
CA SER A 27 7.04 13.25 4.51
C SER A 27 5.61 13.77 4.40
N ARG A 28 5.42 15.09 4.56
CA ARG A 28 4.14 15.78 4.29
C ARG A 28 3.61 15.59 2.85
N HIS A 29 4.44 15.08 1.95
CA HIS A 29 4.10 14.83 0.56
C HIS A 29 3.66 13.38 0.31
N VAL A 30 3.56 12.57 1.37
CA VAL A 30 3.06 11.20 1.34
C VAL A 30 1.77 11.16 2.14
N LEU A 31 0.68 10.77 1.50
CA LEU A 31 -0.58 10.48 2.17
C LEU A 31 -0.62 8.99 2.51
N ILE A 32 -0.83 8.68 3.78
CA ILE A 32 -1.03 7.31 4.26
C ILE A 32 -2.42 7.21 4.88
N ARG A 33 -3.20 6.26 4.39
CA ARG A 33 -4.53 5.95 4.90
C ARG A 33 -4.77 4.45 4.85
N GLU A 34 -5.32 3.89 5.91
CA GLU A 34 -5.78 2.50 5.96
C GLU A 34 -7.28 2.47 5.70
N SER A 35 -7.72 1.49 4.91
CA SER A 35 -9.13 1.27 4.60
C SER A 35 -9.32 -0.17 4.12
N PRO A 36 -10.36 -0.89 4.57
CA PRO A 36 -10.66 -2.24 4.10
C PRO A 36 -11.15 -2.28 2.66
N SER A 37 -11.64 -1.16 2.11
CA SER A 37 -12.09 -1.06 0.73
C SER A 37 -11.59 0.21 0.06
N LEU A 38 -11.12 0.09 -1.18
CA LEU A 38 -10.57 1.19 -1.96
C LEU A 38 -11.00 1.08 -3.43
N PHE A 39 -11.47 2.20 -3.99
CA PHE A 39 -11.76 2.31 -5.41
C PHE A 39 -10.79 3.29 -6.06
N VAL A 40 -9.95 2.80 -6.95
CA VAL A 40 -8.89 3.59 -7.61
C VAL A 40 -9.30 3.82 -9.06
N ARG A 41 -9.34 5.09 -9.47
CA ARG A 41 -9.65 5.51 -10.84
C ARG A 41 -8.72 6.63 -11.29
N CYS A 42 -8.49 6.70 -12.59
CA CYS A 42 -7.69 7.75 -13.22
C CYS A 42 -8.40 8.20 -14.52
N PRO A 43 -8.36 9.49 -14.89
CA PRO A 43 -8.89 9.94 -16.19
C PRO A 43 -8.13 9.38 -17.40
N ILE A 44 -6.86 9.02 -17.22
CA ILE A 44 -6.01 8.45 -18.26
C ILE A 44 -5.91 6.94 -18.01
N PRO A 45 -6.10 6.09 -19.03
CA PRO A 45 -5.87 4.65 -18.90
C PRO A 45 -4.47 4.40 -18.34
N SER A 46 -4.43 3.91 -17.11
CA SER A 46 -3.19 3.68 -16.36
C SER A 46 -3.15 2.22 -15.97
N ALA A 47 -2.00 1.58 -16.19
CA ALA A 47 -1.79 0.18 -15.86
C ALA A 47 -1.83 -0.03 -14.34
N CYS A 48 -2.58 -1.03 -13.91
CA CYS A 48 -2.58 -1.54 -12.55
C CYS A 48 -1.66 -2.77 -12.47
N GLN A 49 -0.81 -2.81 -11.45
CA GLN A 49 0.04 -3.96 -11.14
C GLN A 49 -0.29 -4.48 -9.75
N VAL A 50 -0.32 -5.81 -9.60
CA VAL A 50 -0.55 -6.51 -8.33
C VAL A 50 0.54 -7.56 -8.19
N ASP A 51 1.29 -7.53 -7.10
CA ASP A 51 2.38 -8.47 -6.81
C ASP A 51 3.42 -8.63 -7.95
N GLY A 52 3.66 -7.54 -8.69
CA GLY A 52 4.59 -7.51 -9.83
C GLY A 52 3.95 -7.86 -11.18
N GLU A 53 2.71 -8.36 -11.18
CA GLU A 53 2.00 -8.79 -12.38
C GLU A 53 1.06 -7.72 -12.91
N TYR A 54 0.86 -7.70 -14.23
CA TYR A 54 -0.09 -6.79 -14.87
C TYR A 54 -1.53 -7.28 -14.70
N LEU A 55 -2.35 -6.49 -14.00
CA LEU A 55 -3.76 -6.81 -13.78
C LEU A 55 -4.67 -6.31 -14.92
N GLY A 56 -4.35 -5.15 -15.50
CA GLY A 56 -5.22 -4.45 -16.45
C GLY A 56 -5.24 -2.93 -16.21
N PRO A 57 -6.04 -2.18 -16.98
CA PRO A 57 -6.18 -0.74 -16.79
C PRO A 57 -7.10 -0.40 -15.60
N LEU A 58 -6.90 0.77 -14.99
CA LEU A 58 -7.87 1.39 -14.07
C LEU A 58 -9.22 1.69 -14.78
N PRO A 59 -10.37 1.69 -14.08
CA PRO A 59 -10.52 1.64 -12.61
C PRO A 59 -10.47 0.22 -12.01
N VAL A 60 -9.98 0.14 -10.77
CA VAL A 60 -9.90 -1.12 -10.00
C VAL A 60 -10.42 -0.91 -8.58
N ARG A 61 -11.13 -1.92 -8.06
CA ARG A 61 -11.55 -1.99 -6.65
C ARG A 61 -10.68 -3.00 -5.91
N PHE A 62 -10.12 -2.56 -4.78
CA PHE A 62 -9.41 -3.40 -3.83
C PHE A 62 -10.29 -3.59 -2.60
N SER A 63 -10.34 -4.81 -2.10
CA SER A 63 -11.04 -5.17 -0.86
C SER A 63 -10.17 -6.11 -0.06
N VAL A 64 -9.94 -5.78 1.21
CA VAL A 64 -9.42 -6.72 2.18
C VAL A 64 -10.55 -7.65 2.55
N THR A 65 -10.30 -8.94 2.45
CA THR A 65 -11.19 -9.99 2.96
C THR A 65 -10.59 -10.52 4.25
N ASP A 66 -11.40 -11.20 5.06
CA ASP A 66 -10.87 -11.98 6.18
C ASP A 66 -9.85 -13.02 5.69
N ALA A 67 -9.11 -13.63 6.60
CA ALA A 67 -8.08 -14.60 6.26
C ALA A 67 -8.65 -15.76 5.41
N LEU A 68 -8.39 -15.72 4.09
CA LEU A 68 -8.83 -16.75 3.15
C LEU A 68 -7.89 -17.95 3.09
N LEU A 69 -6.63 -17.77 3.52
CA LEU A 69 -5.58 -18.76 3.44
C LEU A 69 -4.91 -18.92 4.80
N GLN A 70 -4.67 -20.17 5.18
CA GLN A 70 -3.85 -20.50 6.33
C GLN A 70 -2.42 -20.79 5.86
N VAL A 71 -1.47 -19.98 6.32
CA VAL A 71 -0.06 -20.16 6.01
C VAL A 71 0.62 -20.85 7.18
N ILE A 72 1.36 -21.92 6.91
CA ILE A 72 2.18 -22.61 7.92
C ILE A 72 3.48 -21.83 8.08
N VAL A 73 3.74 -21.34 9.28
CA VAL A 73 4.94 -20.56 9.63
C VAL A 73 5.79 -21.38 10.60
N PRO A 74 7.11 -21.54 10.38
CA PRO A 74 8.01 -22.22 11.31
C PRO A 74 8.03 -21.56 12.69
N ALA A 75 8.22 -22.35 13.75
CA ALA A 75 8.11 -21.89 15.14
C ALA A 75 9.16 -20.83 15.51
N GLU A 76 10.30 -20.80 14.81
CA GLU A 76 11.33 -19.77 14.95
C GLU A 76 10.89 -18.36 14.49
N PHE A 77 9.76 -18.24 13.78
CA PHE A 77 9.18 -16.97 13.35
C PHE A 77 7.85 -16.73 14.09
N PRO A 78 7.87 -16.12 15.28
CA PRO A 78 6.65 -15.89 16.05
C PRO A 78 5.67 -15.01 15.27
N ALA A 79 4.39 -15.36 15.34
CA ALA A 79 3.34 -14.53 14.77
C ALA A 79 3.36 -13.14 15.45
N PRO A 80 3.19 -12.05 14.69
CA PRO A 80 3.03 -10.73 15.30
C PRO A 80 1.82 -10.75 16.24
N GLU A 81 1.93 -10.05 17.37
CA GLU A 81 0.82 -9.88 18.32
C GLU A 81 -0.42 -9.41 17.56
N LYS A 82 -1.56 -10.09 17.74
CA LYS A 82 -2.83 -9.66 17.17
C LYS A 82 -3.07 -8.21 17.63
N PRO A 83 -3.26 -7.24 16.71
CA PRO A 83 -3.76 -5.94 17.12
C PRO A 83 -5.07 -6.16 17.87
N ALA A 84 -5.18 -5.57 19.06
CA ALA A 84 -6.37 -5.67 19.91
C ALA A 84 -7.60 -5.45 19.04
N GLN A 85 -8.47 -6.46 18.98
CA GLN A 85 -9.74 -6.34 18.28
C GLN A 85 -10.44 -5.10 18.82
N ALA A 86 -10.64 -4.09 17.96
CA ALA A 86 -11.53 -3.00 18.29
C ALA A 86 -12.90 -3.62 18.49
N LEU A 87 -13.35 -3.62 19.74
CA LEU A 87 -14.69 -4.02 20.13
C LEU A 87 -15.67 -3.08 19.40
N GLU A 88 -16.46 -3.63 18.48
CA GLU A 88 -17.74 -3.07 18.05
C GLU A 88 -18.88 -3.83 18.73
#